data_AF-A0A4U9VVY7-F1
#
_entry.id   AF-A0A4U9VVY7-F1
#
_cell.length_a   1.000
_cell.length_b   1.000
_cell.length_c   1.000
_cell.angle_alpha   90.00
_cell.angle_beta   90.00
_cell.angle_gamma   90.00
#
_symmetry.space_group_name_H-M   'P 1'
#
loop_
_entity.id
_entity.type
_entity.pdbx_description
1 polymer ?
#
loop_
_entity_poly.entity_id
_entity_poly.type
_entity_poly.pdbx_seq_one_letter_code
_entity_poly.pdbx_strand_id
1 'polypeptide(L)'
;MNNISRESDTSVISGSDADDVLRGSGIFEGGKGNDTIYAEEFGSEDTLRFNLGDGQDTIISDDWDQVQDTVQFGKGITQEMVGFVRSVDDLIVTVGDNGDQMTFRGFFAERDRQTFTRFEFADGSVWRNIRATEQWKSIDFAPVTRGTDADDRLRGSGIH
;
A
#
# COMPACT_ATOMS: atom_id res chain seq x y z
N MET A 1 -15.74 40.35 8.41
CA MET A 1 -15.47 38.92 8.66
C MET A 1 -15.44 38.24 7.31
N ASN A 2 -14.26 38.00 6.75
CA ASN A 2 -14.13 37.23 5.52
C ASN A 2 -13.81 35.81 5.94
N ASN A 3 -14.81 34.94 5.83
CA ASN A 3 -14.65 33.52 6.02
C ASN A 3 -13.92 33.01 4.77
N ILE A 4 -12.60 33.00 4.81
CA ILE A 4 -11.79 32.35 3.79
C ILE A 4 -11.91 30.87 4.14
N SER A 5 -12.81 30.15 3.44
CA SER A 5 -12.77 28.71 3.42
C SER A 5 -11.37 28.35 2.94
N ARG A 6 -10.55 27.84 3.85
CA ARG A 6 -9.28 27.21 3.51
C ARG A 6 -9.67 25.97 2.71
N GLU A 7 -9.78 26.12 1.39
CA GLU A 7 -9.55 24.97 0.53
C GLU A 7 -8.17 24.50 0.93
N SER A 8 -8.11 23.31 1.51
CA SER A 8 -6.85 22.65 1.80
C SER A 8 -6.10 22.58 0.47
N ASP A 9 -5.12 23.46 0.25
CA ASP A 9 -4.09 23.23 -0.76
C ASP A 9 -3.43 21.92 -0.36
N THR A 10 -3.93 20.80 -0.89
CA THR A 10 -3.29 19.50 -0.73
C THR A 10 -2.02 19.58 -1.56
N SER A 11 -0.87 19.67 -0.88
CA SER A 11 0.43 19.75 -1.52
C SER A 11 0.63 18.52 -2.41
N VAL A 12 1.09 18.72 -3.65
CA VAL A 12 1.56 17.62 -4.50
C VAL A 12 3.07 17.53 -4.38
N ILE A 13 3.56 16.35 -4.04
CA ILE A 13 4.96 16.01 -3.86
C ILE A 13 5.29 14.98 -4.93
N SER A 14 5.93 15.44 -6.02
CA SER A 14 6.29 14.59 -7.16
C SER A 14 7.79 14.32 -7.19
N GLY A 15 8.16 13.06 -7.41
CA GLY A 15 9.51 12.65 -7.79
C GLY A 15 9.72 12.71 -9.29
N SER A 16 10.67 11.92 -9.78
CA SER A 16 11.19 11.95 -11.14
C SER A 16 11.12 10.56 -11.81
N ASP A 17 11.98 10.31 -12.78
CA ASP A 17 12.15 8.98 -13.41
C ASP A 17 13.31 8.19 -12.75
N ALA A 18 13.85 8.68 -11.63
CA ALA A 18 14.95 8.10 -10.89
C ALA A 18 14.53 7.83 -9.44
N ASP A 19 15.31 7.01 -8.73
CA ASP A 19 15.07 6.71 -7.31
C ASP A 19 15.12 8.00 -6.46
N ASP A 20 13.98 8.39 -5.91
CA ASP A 20 13.78 9.60 -5.13
C ASP A 20 13.48 9.34 -3.65
N VAL A 21 13.69 10.37 -2.82
CA VAL A 21 13.27 10.40 -1.42
C VAL A 21 12.29 11.54 -1.23
N LEU A 22 11.02 11.20 -1.01
CA LEU A 22 9.92 12.15 -0.86
C LEU A 22 9.50 12.24 0.61
N ARG A 23 9.24 13.45 1.10
CA ARG A 23 8.81 13.67 2.50
C ARG A 23 7.85 14.83 2.59
N GLY A 24 6.77 14.66 3.36
CA GLY A 24 5.80 15.71 3.63
C GLY A 24 4.43 15.12 3.93
N SER A 25 3.39 15.84 3.50
CA SER A 25 2.00 15.42 3.52
C SER A 25 1.26 15.93 2.30
N GLY A 26 0.19 15.23 1.92
CA GLY A 26 -0.66 15.51 0.78
C GLY A 26 -0.64 14.39 -0.24
N ILE A 27 -0.40 14.74 -1.50
CA ILE A 27 -0.42 13.79 -2.62
C ILE A 27 1.01 13.46 -3.00
N PHE A 28 1.38 12.19 -2.89
CA PHE A 28 2.67 11.66 -3.31
C PHE A 28 2.56 11.03 -4.70
N GLU A 29 3.48 11.40 -5.58
CA GLU A 29 3.69 10.81 -6.90
C GLU A 29 5.17 10.46 -7.00
N GLY A 30 5.55 9.20 -6.73
CA GLY A 30 6.93 8.75 -6.84
C GLY A 30 7.50 9.03 -8.23
N GLY A 31 6.73 8.64 -9.24
CA GLY A 31 7.20 8.65 -10.63
C GLY A 31 7.73 7.26 -10.96
N LYS A 32 8.77 7.18 -11.79
CA LYS A 32 9.45 5.89 -12.02
C LYS A 32 10.67 5.79 -11.14
N GLY A 33 11.03 4.58 -10.76
CA GLY A 33 12.24 4.33 -9.99
C GLY A 33 11.90 3.40 -8.85
N ASN A 34 12.74 3.35 -7.83
CA ASN A 34 12.37 2.74 -6.56
C ASN A 34 12.40 3.84 -5.50
N ASP A 35 11.25 4.42 -5.22
CA ASP A 35 11.16 5.62 -4.40
C ASP A 35 11.01 5.28 -2.92
N THR A 36 11.50 6.17 -2.06
CA THR A 36 11.22 6.11 -0.62
C THR A 36 10.35 7.28 -0.21
N ILE A 37 9.14 6.98 0.25
CA ILE A 37 8.11 7.96 0.59
C ILE A 37 7.89 7.97 2.10
N TYR A 38 8.13 9.13 2.70
CA TYR A 38 7.93 9.43 4.12
C TYR A 38 6.66 10.27 4.30
N ALA A 39 5.54 9.59 4.53
CA ALA A 39 4.21 10.13 4.82
C ALA A 39 3.97 10.12 6.34
N GLU A 40 4.75 10.91 7.08
CA GLU A 40 4.91 10.81 8.53
C GLU A 40 4.21 11.96 9.30
N GLU A 41 3.49 12.85 8.60
CA GLU A 41 2.89 14.02 9.23
C GLU A 41 1.64 13.63 10.01
N PHE A 42 1.77 13.59 11.34
CA PHE A 42 0.69 13.17 12.22
C PHE A 42 -0.64 13.87 11.91
N GLY A 43 -1.66 13.08 11.58
CA GLY A 43 -3.01 13.59 11.36
C GLY A 43 -3.29 14.07 9.93
N SER A 44 -2.37 13.87 8.98
CA SER A 44 -2.60 14.21 7.57
C SER A 44 -3.22 13.07 6.79
N GLU A 45 -4.32 13.34 6.07
CA GLU A 45 -4.85 12.38 5.10
C GLU A 45 -3.99 12.39 3.84
N ASP A 46 -3.14 11.38 3.70
CA ASP A 46 -2.21 11.28 2.58
C ASP A 46 -2.78 10.45 1.42
N THR A 47 -2.41 10.81 0.20
CA THR A 47 -2.76 10.07 -1.01
C THR A 47 -1.50 9.66 -1.75
N LEU A 48 -1.31 8.35 -1.94
CA LEU A 48 -0.26 7.81 -2.78
C LEU A 48 -0.82 7.49 -4.16
N ARG A 49 -0.33 8.17 -5.19
CA ARG A 49 -0.66 7.85 -6.59
C ARG A 49 0.35 6.87 -7.14
N PHE A 50 -0.15 5.77 -7.69
CA PHE A 50 0.68 4.70 -8.23
C PHE A 50 0.19 4.26 -9.61
N ASN A 51 1.11 4.15 -10.57
CA ASN A 51 0.87 3.75 -11.95
C ASN A 51 1.69 2.51 -12.34
N LEU A 52 1.34 1.90 -13.47
CA LEU A 52 2.16 0.84 -14.05
C LEU A 52 3.48 1.41 -14.54
N GLY A 53 4.58 0.74 -14.19
CA GLY A 53 5.95 1.15 -14.49
C GLY A 53 6.57 2.11 -13.48
N ASP A 54 5.88 2.41 -12.37
CA ASP A 54 6.42 3.26 -11.31
C ASP A 54 7.55 2.55 -10.54
N GLY A 55 7.58 1.22 -10.54
CA GLY A 55 8.68 0.42 -9.97
C GLY A 55 8.38 -0.11 -8.57
N GLN A 56 9.37 -0.14 -7.69
CA GLN A 56 9.28 -0.77 -6.35
C GLN A 56 9.45 0.25 -5.22
N ASP A 57 8.35 0.85 -4.80
CA ASP A 57 8.38 1.92 -3.81
C ASP A 57 8.33 1.40 -2.38
N THR A 58 8.95 2.16 -1.47
CA THR A 58 8.92 1.94 -0.02
C THR A 58 8.17 3.08 0.67
N ILE A 59 7.10 2.74 1.37
CA ILE A 59 6.23 3.69 2.07
C ILE A 59 6.46 3.55 3.57
N ILE A 60 6.77 4.67 4.20
CA ILE A 60 6.95 4.81 5.64
C ILE A 60 5.96 5.88 6.10
N SER A 61 4.98 5.45 6.90
CA SER A 61 4.03 6.33 7.57
C SER A 61 4.03 6.04 9.07
N ASP A 62 3.72 7.05 9.87
CA ASP A 62 3.59 6.91 11.33
C ASP A 62 2.16 7.18 11.81
N ASP A 63 1.17 7.15 10.89
CA ASP A 63 -0.22 7.40 11.24
C ASP A 63 -0.90 6.23 11.94
N TRP A 64 -1.71 6.57 12.95
CA TRP A 64 -2.47 5.63 13.77
C TRP A 64 -3.98 5.81 13.56
N ASP A 65 -4.67 4.69 13.35
CA ASP A 65 -6.12 4.32 13.43
C ASP A 65 -7.26 5.36 13.19
N GLN A 66 -7.00 6.64 12.94
CA GLN A 66 -8.01 7.71 12.82
C GLN A 66 -7.90 8.53 11.53
N VAL A 67 -6.84 8.32 10.75
CA VAL A 67 -6.60 8.97 9.46
C VAL A 67 -6.70 7.91 8.37
N GLN A 68 -7.42 8.21 7.30
CA GLN A 68 -7.62 7.27 6.19
C GLN A 68 -6.77 7.67 4.98
N ASP A 69 -5.51 7.22 4.97
CA ASP A 69 -4.68 7.39 3.78
C ASP A 69 -5.19 6.51 2.65
N THR A 70 -4.98 7.01 1.43
CA THR A 70 -5.52 6.41 0.21
C THR A 70 -4.40 6.05 -0.75
N VAL A 71 -4.46 4.86 -1.33
CA VAL A 71 -3.75 4.56 -2.57
C VAL A 71 -4.69 4.82 -3.74
N GLN A 72 -4.27 5.68 -4.66
CA GLN A 72 -5.01 6.00 -5.88
C GLN A 72 -4.28 5.42 -7.09
N PHE A 73 -4.89 4.42 -7.71
CA PHE A 73 -4.30 3.76 -8.87
C PHE A 73 -4.56 4.53 -10.17
N GLY A 74 -3.52 4.61 -10.98
CA GLY A 74 -3.56 5.12 -12.33
C GLY A 74 -4.43 4.30 -13.28
N LYS A 75 -4.64 4.83 -14.49
CA LYS A 75 -5.40 4.14 -15.54
C LYS A 75 -4.73 2.81 -15.91
N GLY A 76 -5.54 1.79 -16.13
CA GLY A 76 -5.07 0.47 -16.57
C GLY A 76 -4.78 -0.50 -15.43
N ILE A 77 -4.74 -0.03 -14.18
CA ILE A 77 -4.68 -0.89 -12.99
C ILE A 77 -6.10 -1.25 -12.59
N THR A 78 -6.42 -2.55 -12.56
CA THR A 78 -7.72 -3.07 -12.10
C THR A 78 -7.58 -3.80 -10.77
N GLN A 79 -8.71 -4.11 -10.14
CA GLN A 79 -8.75 -4.82 -8.86
C GLN A 79 -8.11 -6.20 -8.91
N GLU A 80 -8.16 -6.88 -10.06
CA GLU A 80 -7.58 -8.20 -10.28
C GLU A 80 -6.05 -8.17 -10.41
N MET A 81 -5.49 -6.99 -10.73
CA MET A 81 -4.03 -6.79 -10.85
C MET A 81 -3.37 -6.51 -9.50
N VAL A 82 -4.16 -6.21 -8.47
CA VAL A 82 -3.64 -5.88 -7.14
C VAL A 82 -3.60 -7.12 -6.28
N GLY A 83 -2.41 -7.47 -5.82
CA GLY A 83 -2.15 -8.56 -4.89
C GLY A 83 -1.56 -8.05 -3.58
N PHE A 84 -1.62 -8.91 -2.56
CA PHE A 84 -1.07 -8.60 -1.24
C PHE A 84 -0.15 -9.74 -0.80
N VAL A 85 1.00 -9.38 -0.24
CA VAL A 85 1.96 -10.31 0.33
C VAL A 85 2.41 -9.75 1.68
N ARG A 86 2.38 -10.58 2.72
CA ARG A 86 3.01 -10.23 3.99
C ARG A 86 4.47 -10.66 3.98
N SER A 87 5.36 -9.74 4.35
CA SER A 87 6.79 -10.01 4.54
C SER A 87 7.22 -9.58 5.93
N VAL A 88 7.27 -10.52 6.87
CA VAL A 88 7.52 -10.26 8.31
C VAL A 88 6.50 -9.26 8.86
N ASP A 89 6.90 -8.00 9.03
CA ASP A 89 6.06 -6.91 9.53
C ASP A 89 5.62 -5.93 8.44
N ASP A 90 6.08 -6.13 7.21
CA ASP A 90 5.76 -5.27 6.07
C ASP A 90 4.59 -5.85 5.26
N LEU A 91 3.78 -4.96 4.69
CA LEU A 91 2.80 -5.30 3.66
C LEU A 91 3.38 -4.92 2.30
N ILE A 92 3.47 -5.90 1.41
CA ILE A 92 3.82 -5.68 0.00
C ILE A 92 2.53 -5.74 -0.81
N VAL A 93 2.26 -4.70 -1.58
CA VAL A 93 1.15 -4.60 -2.52
C VAL A 93 1.74 -4.74 -3.91
N THR A 94 1.46 -5.85 -4.58
CA THR A 94 1.93 -6.11 -5.95
C THR A 94 0.92 -5.55 -6.95
N VAL A 95 1.40 -4.97 -8.05
CA VAL A 95 0.54 -4.35 -9.06
C VAL A 95 0.93 -4.84 -10.47
N GLY A 96 0.00 -5.54 -11.12
CA GLY A 96 0.22 -6.10 -12.47
C GLY A 96 1.32 -7.16 -12.50
N ASP A 97 1.85 -7.42 -13.69
CA ASP A 97 2.79 -8.53 -13.95
C ASP A 97 4.25 -8.08 -14.18
N ASN A 98 4.51 -6.76 -14.16
CA ASN A 98 5.83 -6.19 -14.49
C ASN A 98 6.78 -6.09 -13.28
N GLY A 99 6.34 -6.52 -12.10
CA GLY A 99 7.12 -6.42 -10.86
C GLY A 99 6.97 -5.08 -10.13
N ASP A 100 5.99 -4.26 -10.51
CA ASP A 100 5.65 -3.04 -9.80
C ASP A 100 5.05 -3.38 -8.43
N GLN A 101 5.48 -2.68 -7.38
CA GLN A 101 4.99 -2.92 -6.02
C GLN A 101 5.15 -1.71 -5.11
N MET A 102 4.36 -1.69 -4.04
CA MET A 102 4.50 -0.78 -2.92
C MET A 102 4.75 -1.59 -1.64
N THR A 103 5.82 -1.27 -0.91
CA THR A 103 6.14 -1.88 0.38
C THR A 103 5.80 -0.93 1.51
N PHE A 104 4.69 -1.18 2.21
CA PHE A 104 4.29 -0.45 3.41
C PHE A 104 5.03 -1.03 4.61
N ARG A 105 6.04 -0.28 5.08
CA ARG A 105 6.89 -0.69 6.19
C ARG A 105 6.09 -0.77 7.48
N GLY A 106 6.37 -1.79 8.29
CA GLY A 106 5.80 -1.95 9.62
C GLY A 106 4.28 -2.07 9.68
N PHE A 107 3.60 -2.33 8.55
CA PHE A 107 2.14 -2.42 8.47
C PHE A 107 1.54 -3.40 9.49
N PHE A 108 2.27 -4.47 9.84
CA PHE A 108 1.86 -5.47 10.83
C PHE A 108 2.57 -5.34 12.19
N ALA A 109 3.47 -4.37 12.35
CA ALA A 109 4.26 -4.19 13.58
C ALA A 109 3.39 -3.77 14.77
N GLU A 110 2.32 -3.00 14.51
CA GLU A 110 1.35 -2.56 15.51
C GLU A 110 -0.07 -2.91 15.10
N ARG A 111 -0.88 -3.37 16.06
CA ARG A 111 -2.21 -3.95 15.79
C ARG A 111 -3.20 -2.94 15.18
N ASP A 112 -3.00 -1.67 15.51
CA ASP A 112 -3.89 -0.55 15.20
C ASP A 112 -3.28 0.37 14.11
N ARG A 113 -2.21 -0.08 13.42
CA ARG A 113 -1.66 0.60 12.24
C ARG A 113 -2.49 0.24 11.01
N GLN A 114 -3.21 1.22 10.47
CA GLN A 114 -4.16 1.08 9.34
C GLN A 114 -3.98 2.15 8.25
N THR A 115 -2.77 2.69 8.13
CA THR A 115 -2.38 3.59 7.04
C THR A 115 -2.51 2.90 5.67
N PHE A 116 -2.89 3.67 4.66
CA PHE A 116 -3.05 3.26 3.26
C PHE A 116 -3.91 1.98 3.10
N THR A 117 -5.05 1.92 3.78
CA THR A 117 -5.98 0.79 3.68
C THR A 117 -7.14 1.03 2.72
N ARG A 118 -7.27 2.25 2.17
CA ARG A 118 -8.29 2.62 1.20
C ARG A 118 -7.71 2.71 -0.20
N PHE A 119 -8.19 1.90 -1.14
CA PHE A 119 -7.71 1.89 -2.52
C PHE A 119 -8.78 2.40 -3.47
N GLU A 120 -8.43 3.36 -4.33
CA GLU A 120 -9.26 3.90 -5.40
C GLU A 120 -8.73 3.50 -6.76
N PHE A 121 -9.63 3.13 -7.67
CA PHE A 121 -9.30 2.72 -9.02
C PHE A 121 -9.83 3.73 -10.05
N ALA A 122 -9.17 3.78 -11.22
CA ALA A 122 -9.51 4.74 -12.27
C ALA A 122 -10.91 4.53 -12.90
N ASP A 123 -11.52 3.35 -12.72
CA ASP A 123 -12.90 3.04 -13.14
C ASP A 123 -13.97 3.55 -12.14
N GLY A 124 -13.53 4.12 -11.01
CA GLY A 124 -14.39 4.59 -9.92
C GLY A 124 -14.69 3.52 -8.86
N SER A 125 -14.19 2.30 -9.01
CA SER A 125 -14.28 1.27 -7.98
C SER A 125 -13.43 1.67 -6.76
N VAL A 126 -13.89 1.33 -5.55
CA VAL A 126 -13.20 1.69 -4.30
C VAL A 126 -13.20 0.52 -3.32
N TRP A 127 -12.01 0.14 -2.86
CA TRP A 127 -11.85 -0.65 -1.64
C TRP A 127 -11.72 0.29 -0.46
N ARG A 128 -12.79 0.42 0.34
CA ARG A 128 -12.77 1.27 1.55
C ARG A 128 -11.86 0.72 2.66
N ASN A 129 -11.60 -0.58 2.61
CA ASN A 129 -10.68 -1.27 3.49
C ASN A 129 -10.18 -2.51 2.76
N ILE A 130 -8.87 -2.59 2.48
CA ILE A 130 -8.24 -3.73 1.83
C ILE A 130 -8.53 -5.05 2.56
N ARG A 131 -8.69 -5.03 3.90
CA ARG A 131 -8.95 -6.23 4.72
C ARG A 131 -10.30 -6.89 4.43
N ALA A 132 -11.23 -6.18 3.78
CA ALA A 132 -12.53 -6.71 3.40
C ALA A 132 -12.55 -7.40 2.01
N THR A 133 -11.47 -7.26 1.24
CA THR A 133 -11.38 -7.74 -0.15
C THR A 133 -11.12 -9.25 -0.22
N GLU A 134 -11.43 -9.86 -1.37
CA GLU A 134 -11.11 -11.28 -1.60
C GLU A 134 -9.60 -11.49 -1.77
N GLN A 135 -8.92 -10.52 -2.40
CA GLN A 135 -7.47 -10.47 -2.57
C GLN A 135 -6.74 -10.49 -1.22
N TRP A 136 -7.28 -9.82 -0.21
CA TRP A 136 -6.70 -9.86 1.14
C TRP A 136 -6.95 -11.19 1.84
N LYS A 137 -8.15 -11.76 1.67
CA LYS A 137 -8.50 -13.04 2.30
C LYS A 137 -7.74 -14.23 1.71
N SER A 138 -7.23 -14.11 0.50
CA SER A 138 -6.41 -15.13 -0.16
C SER A 138 -4.93 -15.10 0.28
N ILE A 139 -4.50 -14.09 1.03
CA ILE A 139 -3.16 -14.08 1.63
C ILE A 139 -3.08 -15.26 2.60
N ASP A 140 -2.11 -16.14 2.39
CA ASP A 140 -1.80 -17.18 3.37
C ASP A 140 -1.13 -16.54 4.59
N PHE A 141 -1.96 -16.12 5.56
CA PHE A 141 -1.52 -15.73 6.88
C PHE A 141 -1.18 -16.93 7.76
N ALA A 142 -0.72 -18.05 7.17
CA ALA A 142 -0.38 -19.28 7.86
C ALA A 142 0.16 -18.92 9.24
N PRO A 143 -0.50 -19.33 10.33
CA PRO A 143 -0.02 -19.01 11.65
C PRO A 143 1.43 -19.46 11.68
N VAL A 144 2.34 -18.55 12.05
CA VAL A 144 3.72 -18.90 12.38
C VAL A 144 3.63 -19.78 13.63
N THR A 145 3.19 -21.01 13.42
CA THR A 145 3.43 -22.12 14.29
C THR A 145 4.94 -22.23 14.17
N ARG A 146 5.65 -21.80 15.21
CA ARG A 146 7.05 -22.16 15.39
C ARG A 146 7.11 -23.69 15.36
N GLY A 147 7.24 -24.25 14.17
CA GLY A 147 7.67 -25.62 13.97
C GLY A 147 9.11 -25.64 14.43
N THR A 148 9.31 -26.06 15.67
CA THR A 148 10.61 -26.60 16.06
C THR A 148 10.87 -27.79 15.15
N ASP A 149 11.97 -27.74 14.40
CA ASP A 149 12.49 -28.72 13.46
C ASP A 149 11.99 -30.17 13.69
N ALA A 150 10.89 -30.54 13.04
CA ALA A 150 10.56 -31.90 12.67
C ALA A 150 9.30 -31.87 11.80
N ASP A 151 9.52 -32.10 10.50
CA ASP A 151 8.54 -32.56 9.53
C ASP A 151 7.30 -31.69 9.31
N ASP A 152 7.28 -30.95 8.19
CA ASP A 152 6.11 -31.00 7.32
C ASP A 152 6.50 -30.81 5.85
N ARG A 153 6.80 -31.94 5.21
CA ARG A 153 6.55 -32.12 3.78
C ARG A 153 5.11 -32.61 3.64
N LEU A 154 4.17 -31.73 3.31
CA LEU A 154 2.90 -32.18 2.76
C LEU A 154 2.87 -31.99 1.26
N ARG A 155 3.23 -33.10 0.63
CA ARG A 155 3.12 -33.42 -0.78
C ARG A 155 1.67 -33.22 -1.24
N GLY A 156 1.50 -32.57 -2.38
CA GLY A 156 0.30 -32.78 -3.19
C GLY A 156 0.20 -34.24 -3.64
N SER A 157 -1.01 -34.78 -3.59
CA SER A 157 -1.41 -35.84 -4.53
C SER A 157 -2.85 -35.57 -4.94
N GLY A 158 -3.05 -35.31 -6.23
CA GLY A 158 -4.36 -35.22 -6.83
C GLY A 158 -5.07 -36.57 -6.97
N ILE A 159 -6.31 -36.46 -7.41
CA ILE A 159 -7.17 -37.42 -8.14
C ILE A 159 -7.51 -38.75 -7.44
N HIS A 160 -8.75 -38.90 -6.96
CA HIS A 160 -9.90 -39.44 -7.72
C HIS A 160 -11.20 -39.13 -6.98
#